data_AF-A0A4Q1K0I9-F1
#
_entry.id   AF-A0A4Q1K0I9-F1
#
_cell.length_a   1.000
_cell.length_b   1.000
_cell.length_c   1.000
_cell.angle_alpha   90.00
_cell.angle_beta   90.00
_cell.angle_gamma   90.00
#
_symmetry.space_group_name_H-M   'P 1'
#
loop_
_entity.id
_entity.type
_entity.pdbx_description
1 polymer ?
#
loop_
_entity_poly.entity_id
_entity_poly.type
_entity_poly.pdbx_seq_one_letter_code
_entity_poly.pdbx_strand_id
1 'polypeptide(L)'
;MANFGKDSLKYNYSWTTTEGDSKKVIGYPDNVLLNRNEGYEMLHFINKYMTSRNLNNTLSNFNIIENSIKTSLPTNLRSHAHIRQWLDNNLN
;
A
#
# COMPACT_ATOMS: atom_id res chain seq x y z
N MET A 1 4.71 11.78 -8.93
CA MET A 1 3.95 11.05 -7.90
C MET A 1 3.16 9.96 -8.59
N ALA A 2 3.20 8.72 -8.10
CA ALA A 2 2.27 7.70 -8.55
C ALA A 2 0.84 8.19 -8.24
N ASN A 3 -0.03 8.26 -9.25
CA ASN A 3 -1.37 8.84 -9.11
C ASN A 3 -2.44 7.82 -9.50
N PHE A 4 -2.35 6.62 -8.91
CA PHE A 4 -3.39 5.61 -9.07
C PHE A 4 -4.59 5.96 -8.19
N GLY A 5 -5.79 5.72 -8.72
CA GLY A 5 -7.07 5.96 -8.07
C GLY A 5 -7.75 4.67 -7.63
N LYS A 6 -8.99 4.79 -7.15
CA LYS A 6 -9.78 3.64 -6.69
C LYS A 6 -9.94 2.57 -7.77
N ASP A 7 -10.14 3.00 -9.02
CA ASP A 7 -10.31 2.13 -10.18
C ASP A 7 -9.07 1.30 -10.53
N SER A 8 -7.91 1.62 -9.93
CA SER A 8 -6.67 0.87 -10.10
C SER A 8 -6.56 -0.33 -9.14
N LEU A 9 -7.34 -0.34 -8.05
CA LEU A 9 -7.37 -1.44 -7.09
C LEU A 9 -8.12 -2.63 -7.67
N LYS A 10 -7.50 -3.82 -7.63
CA LYS A 10 -8.10 -5.05 -8.15
C LYS A 10 -9.03 -5.76 -7.17
N TYR A 11 -8.80 -5.59 -5.86
CA TYR A 11 -9.57 -6.30 -4.84
C TYR A 11 -10.76 -5.47 -4.36
N ASN A 12 -11.71 -6.14 -3.71
CA ASN A 12 -12.79 -5.47 -3.03
C ASN A 12 -12.31 -4.91 -1.69
N TYR A 13 -12.59 -3.62 -1.46
CA TYR A 13 -12.20 -2.91 -0.24
C TYR A 13 -13.38 -2.27 0.45
N SER A 14 -13.25 -2.11 1.75
CA SER A 14 -14.07 -1.24 2.57
C SER A 14 -13.56 0.20 2.46
N TRP A 15 -14.50 1.15 2.48
CA TRP A 15 -14.22 2.58 2.36
C TRP A 15 -14.77 3.31 3.59
N THR A 16 -14.45 2.78 4.76
CA THR A 16 -14.98 3.32 6.03
C THR A 16 -14.12 4.46 6.55
N THR A 17 -12.82 4.39 6.31
CA THR A 17 -11.84 5.42 6.61
C THR A 17 -11.94 6.54 5.58
N THR A 18 -11.78 7.79 6.03
CA THR A 18 -11.72 8.91 5.10
C THR A 18 -10.36 8.95 4.38
N GLU A 19 -10.36 9.41 3.14
CA GLU A 19 -9.12 9.64 2.39
C GLU A 19 -8.17 10.59 3.14
N GLY A 20 -8.74 11.61 3.81
CA GLY A 20 -7.99 12.57 4.60
C GLY A 20 -7.20 11.92 5.74
N ASP A 21 -7.80 10.98 6.48
CA ASP A 21 -7.09 10.25 7.53
C ASP A 21 -5.97 9.36 6.99
N SER A 22 -6.21 8.69 5.87
CA SER A 22 -5.17 7.88 5.22
C SER A 22 -3.99 8.74 4.73
N LYS A 23 -4.24 9.97 4.29
CA LYS A 23 -3.21 10.95 3.88
C LYS A 23 -2.39 11.51 5.05
N LYS A 24 -2.92 11.52 6.28
CA LYS A 24 -2.19 11.99 7.48
C LYS A 24 -1.03 11.07 7.84
N VAL A 25 -1.04 9.81 7.39
CA VAL A 25 0.08 8.90 7.62
C VAL A 25 1.25 9.35 6.75
N ILE A 26 2.26 9.99 7.36
CA ILE A 26 3.46 10.46 6.67
C ILE A 26 4.54 9.38 6.76
N GLY A 27 5.25 9.12 5.65
CA GLY A 27 6.31 8.10 5.61
C GLY A 27 5.78 6.67 5.84
N TYR A 28 6.54 5.88 6.59
CA TYR A 28 6.25 4.50 6.98
C TYR A 28 6.51 4.30 8.48
N PRO A 29 5.62 4.82 9.33
CA PRO A 29 5.81 4.73 10.78
C PRO A 29 5.59 3.30 11.27
N ASP A 30 6.30 2.90 12.32
CA ASP A 30 6.15 1.55 12.87
C ASP A 30 4.93 1.39 13.78
N ASN A 31 4.46 2.50 14.38
CA ASN A 31 3.30 2.51 15.26
C ASN A 31 1.94 2.58 14.54
N VAL A 32 1.92 2.73 13.21
CA VAL A 32 0.68 2.72 12.42
C VAL A 32 0.56 1.39 11.70
N LEU A 33 -0.58 0.75 11.89
CA LEU A 33 -0.92 -0.52 11.24
C LEU A 33 -1.68 -0.23 9.95
N LEU A 34 -1.29 -0.90 8.87
CA LEU A 34 -1.99 -0.82 7.59
C LEU A 34 -3.22 -1.72 7.62
N ASN A 35 -4.40 -1.14 7.45
CA ASN A 35 -5.59 -1.95 7.24
C ASN A 35 -5.66 -2.41 5.77
N ARG A 36 -5.31 -3.68 5.55
CA ARG A 36 -5.33 -4.34 4.24
C ARG A 36 -6.73 -4.47 3.63
N ASN A 37 -7.79 -4.19 4.38
CA ASN A 37 -9.16 -4.21 3.89
C ASN A 37 -9.71 -2.80 3.62
N GLU A 38 -9.00 -1.75 4.02
CA GLU A 38 -9.40 -0.37 3.75
C GLU A 38 -8.76 0.13 2.45
N GLY A 39 -9.61 0.57 1.53
CA GLY A 39 -9.20 0.91 0.16
C GLY A 39 -8.29 2.13 0.12
N TYR A 40 -8.59 3.18 0.88
CA TYR A 40 -7.76 4.38 0.92
C TYR A 40 -6.39 4.11 1.55
N GLU A 41 -6.33 3.36 2.66
CA GLU A 41 -5.06 3.01 3.29
C GLU A 41 -4.15 2.25 2.33
N MET A 42 -4.68 1.22 1.67
CA MET A 42 -3.96 0.45 0.66
C MET A 42 -3.53 1.30 -0.53
N LEU A 43 -4.43 2.11 -1.08
CA LEU A 43 -4.15 3.00 -2.20
C LEU A 43 -3.01 3.98 -1.88
N HIS A 44 -3.09 4.65 -0.73
CA HIS A 44 -2.09 5.62 -0.32
C HIS A 44 -0.75 4.96 0.03
N PHE A 45 -0.79 3.78 0.64
CA PHE A 45 0.41 3.01 0.93
C PHE A 45 1.16 2.63 -0.35
N ILE A 46 0.46 2.04 -1.33
CA ILE A 46 1.07 1.58 -2.59
C ILE A 46 1.60 2.76 -3.41
N ASN A 47 0.81 3.82 -3.58
CA ASN A 47 1.23 5.02 -4.31
C ASN A 47 2.50 5.64 -3.69
N LYS A 48 2.55 5.68 -2.36
CA LYS A 48 3.74 6.15 -1.63
C LYS A 48 4.92 5.21 -1.84
N TYR A 49 4.70 3.89 -1.80
CA TYR A 49 5.76 2.90 -1.96
C TYR A 49 6.40 3.01 -3.34
N MET A 50 5.59 3.04 -4.39
CA MET A 50 6.05 3.27 -5.76
C MET A 50 6.85 4.57 -5.88
N THR A 51 6.37 5.66 -5.28
CA THR A 51 7.08 6.95 -5.31
C THR A 51 8.41 6.88 -4.55
N SER A 52 8.45 6.25 -3.37
CA SER A 52 9.67 6.15 -2.55
C SER A 52 10.75 5.25 -3.15
N ARG A 53 10.34 4.20 -3.88
CA ARG A 53 11.24 3.29 -4.60
C ARG A 53 11.55 3.76 -6.03
N ASN A 54 11.01 4.91 -6.43
CA ASN A 54 11.12 5.47 -7.78
C ASN A 54 10.73 4.45 -8.88
N LEU A 55 9.70 3.64 -8.59
CA LEU A 55 9.19 2.65 -9.53
C LEU A 55 8.49 3.34 -10.69
N ASN A 56 8.55 2.70 -11.86
CA ASN A 56 7.75 3.15 -13.00
C ASN A 56 6.27 3.16 -12.61
N ASN A 57 5.59 4.29 -12.88
CA ASN A 57 4.16 4.49 -12.57
C ASN A 57 3.27 3.72 -13.54
N THR A 58 3.38 2.39 -13.54
CA THR A 58 2.57 1.50 -14.37
C THR A 58 1.54 0.76 -13.51
N LEU A 59 0.35 0.53 -14.07
CA LEU A 59 -0.70 -0.22 -13.41
C LEU A 59 -0.26 -1.65 -13.07
N SER A 60 0.65 -2.22 -13.87
CA SER A 60 1.25 -3.52 -13.60
C SER A 60 1.99 -3.52 -12.25
N ASN A 61 2.88 -2.54 -12.03
CA ASN A 61 3.63 -2.43 -10.77
C ASN A 61 2.69 -2.22 -9.58
N PHE A 62 1.69 -1.35 -9.73
CA PHE A 62 0.66 -1.13 -8.71
C PHE A 62 -0.03 -2.44 -8.31
N ASN A 63 -0.48 -3.20 -9.30
CA ASN A 63 -1.17 -4.48 -9.10
C ASN A 63 -0.26 -5.56 -8.49
N ILE A 64 1.03 -5.59 -8.86
CA ILE A 64 2.01 -6.51 -8.28
C ILE A 64 2.16 -6.24 -6.78
N ILE A 65 2.30 -4.97 -6.39
CA ILE A 65 2.43 -4.58 -4.98
C ILE A 65 1.13 -4.90 -4.22
N GLU A 66 -0.03 -4.54 -4.78
CA GLU A 66 -1.33 -4.82 -4.18
C GLU A 66 -1.53 -6.32 -3.93
N ASN A 67 -1.28 -7.14 -4.95
CA ASN A 67 -1.39 -8.59 -4.87
C ASN A 67 -0.41 -9.15 -3.83
N SER A 68 0.82 -8.65 -3.77
CA SER A 68 1.83 -9.09 -2.81
C SER A 68 1.38 -8.83 -1.36
N ILE A 69 0.81 -7.65 -1.09
CA ILE A 69 0.28 -7.30 0.24
C ILE A 69 -0.95 -8.15 0.61
N LYS A 70 -1.80 -8.49 -0.36
CA LYS A 70 -3.03 -9.28 -0.13
C LYS A 70 -2.78 -10.78 0.05
N THR A 71 -1.86 -11.34 -0.72
CA THR A 71 -1.70 -12.81 -0.84
C THR A 71 -0.45 -13.34 -0.18
N SER A 72 0.66 -12.63 -0.30
CA SER A 72 2.00 -13.14 0.05
C SER A 72 2.50 -12.58 1.38
N LEU A 73 2.05 -11.40 1.78
CA LEU A 73 2.43 -10.77 3.03
C LEU A 73 1.90 -11.57 4.24
N PRO A 74 2.78 -11.95 5.18
CA PRO A 74 2.37 -12.61 6.42
C PRO A 74 1.29 -11.84 7.21
N THR A 75 0.39 -12.56 7.86
CA THR A 75 -0.75 -11.95 8.59
C THR A 75 -0.34 -11.18 9.85
N ASN A 76 0.80 -11.55 10.45
CA ASN A 76 1.41 -10.90 11.61
C ASN A 76 2.11 -9.58 11.25
N LEU A 77 2.54 -9.39 10.00
CA LEU A 77 3.12 -8.14 9.54
C LEU A 77 2.01 -7.15 9.21
N ARG A 78 1.90 -6.10 10.04
CA ARG A 78 0.86 -5.08 9.91
C ARG A 78 1.39 -3.66 9.95
N SER A 79 2.55 -3.39 10.54
CA SER A 79 3.08 -2.01 10.57
C SER A 79 3.54 -1.56 9.20
N HIS A 80 3.37 -0.27 8.91
CA HIS A 80 3.79 0.29 7.62
C HIS A 80 5.29 0.08 7.36
N ALA A 81 6.12 0.24 8.40
CA ALA A 81 7.56 0.02 8.31
C ALA A 81 7.90 -1.44 7.94
N HIS A 82 7.34 -2.42 8.64
CA HIS A 82 7.62 -3.83 8.37
C HIS A 82 7.05 -4.30 7.02
N ILE A 83 5.88 -3.81 6.62
CA ILE A 83 5.32 -4.13 5.29
C ILE A 83 6.22 -3.58 4.20
N ARG A 84 6.70 -2.33 4.33
CA ARG A 84 7.67 -1.77 3.39
C ARG A 84 8.93 -2.62 3.32
N GLN A 85 9.52 -2.97 4.46
CA GLN A 85 10.74 -3.78 4.49
C GLN A 85 10.52 -5.16 3.84
N TRP A 86 9.36 -5.77 4.08
CA TRP A 86 9.00 -7.03 3.44
C TRP A 86 8.89 -6.87 1.92
N LEU A 87 8.24 -5.79 1.44
CA LEU A 87 8.17 -5.51 0.01
C LEU A 87 9.55 -5.24 -0.58
N ASP A 88 10.43 -4.54 0.13
CA ASP A 88 11.79 -4.26 -0.32
C ASP A 88 12.60 -5.55 -0.51
N ASN A 89 12.36 -6.57 0.34
CA ASN A 89 13.02 -7.86 0.28
C ASN A 89 12.41 -8.84 -0.74
N ASN A 90 11.13 -8.69 -1.09
CA ASN A 90 10.40 -9.64 -1.95
C ASN A 90 10.13 -9.11 -3.36
N LEU A 91 10.06 -7.80 -3.55
CA LEU A 91 9.92 -7.15 -4.85
C LEU A 91 11.28 -6.63 -5.28
N ASN A 92 11.93 -7.38 -6.17
CA ASN A 92 13.24 -7.08 -6.76
C ASN A 92 13.11 -6.22 -8.02
#